data_AF-A0AAN9XYI4-F1
#
_entry.id   AF-A0AAN9XYI4-F1
#
_cell.length_a   1.000
_cell.length_b   1.000
_cell.length_c   1.000
_cell.angle_alpha   90.00
_cell.angle_beta   90.00
_cell.angle_gamma   90.00
#
_symmetry.space_group_name_H-M   'P 1'
#
loop_
_entity.id
_entity.type
_entity.pdbx_description
1 polymer ?
#
loop_
_entity_poly.entity_id
_entity_poly.type
_entity_poly.pdbx_seq_one_letter_code
_entity_poly.pdbx_strand_id
1 'polypeptide(L)'
;MTSQASKESDWLKPEFRSYRSFVVANAQSSPCHIIYCSDGFCRLTGYSRAEVMQRSAVCEFLHGPLTSLSAVQVVKQALAAGTEQHFEILYYRKDGKYCAIK
;
A
#
# COMPACT_ATOMS: atom_id res chain seq x y z
N MET A 1 13.66 -34.90 -2.38
CA MET A 1 13.88 -34.00 -1.22
C MET A 1 13.28 -32.65 -1.58
N THR A 2 12.16 -32.37 -0.92
CA THR A 2 11.41 -31.10 -0.74
C THR A 2 11.27 -30.14 -1.92
N SER A 3 10.11 -30.31 -2.59
CA SER A 3 9.41 -29.31 -3.40
C SER A 3 9.19 -28.03 -2.59
N GLN A 4 9.76 -26.94 -3.11
CA GLN A 4 9.65 -25.59 -2.57
C GLN A 4 8.73 -24.78 -3.49
N ALA A 5 7.49 -25.26 -3.69
CA ALA A 5 6.52 -24.62 -4.60
C ALA A 5 5.16 -24.30 -3.93
N SER A 6 5.04 -24.47 -2.61
CA SER A 6 3.73 -24.48 -1.94
C SER A 6 3.37 -23.22 -1.15
N LYS A 7 4.23 -22.20 -1.07
CA LYS A 7 3.95 -21.01 -0.24
C LYS A 7 3.34 -19.83 -1.00
N GLU A 8 3.54 -19.76 -2.32
CA GLU A 8 3.12 -18.60 -3.12
C GLU A 8 1.64 -18.66 -3.55
N SER A 9 1.08 -19.85 -3.68
CA SER A 9 -0.32 -20.09 -4.05
C SER A 9 -1.29 -19.98 -2.87
N ASP A 10 -0.78 -20.01 -1.63
CA ASP A 10 -1.57 -19.87 -0.41
C ASP A 10 -2.14 -18.45 -0.25
N TRP A 11 -1.54 -17.46 -0.91
CA TRP A 11 -1.97 -16.07 -0.86
C TRP A 11 -3.29 -15.78 -1.59
N LEU A 12 -3.71 -16.66 -2.51
CA LEU A 12 -4.88 -16.46 -3.36
C LEU A 12 -6.17 -17.07 -2.81
N LYS A 13 -6.11 -17.76 -1.66
CA LYS A 13 -7.29 -18.39 -1.08
C LYS A 13 -8.33 -17.35 -0.63
N PRO A 14 -9.64 -17.54 -0.91
CA PRO A 14 -10.69 -16.58 -0.63
C PRO A 14 -10.77 -16.15 0.84
N GLU A 15 -10.48 -17.07 1.77
CA GLU A 15 -10.53 -16.81 3.21
C GLU A 15 -9.45 -15.82 3.69
N PHE A 16 -8.30 -15.74 2.99
CA PHE A 16 -7.21 -14.82 3.32
C PHE A 16 -7.24 -13.52 2.52
N ARG A 17 -8.02 -13.45 1.44
CA ARG A 17 -8.20 -12.24 0.61
C ARG A 17 -8.76 -11.04 1.38
N SER A 18 -9.55 -11.28 2.42
CA SER A 18 -10.29 -10.21 3.11
C SER A 18 -9.46 -9.44 4.16
N TYR A 19 -8.34 -9.99 4.65
CA TYR A 19 -7.59 -9.34 5.75
C TYR A 19 -6.35 -8.56 5.31
N ARG A 20 -5.83 -8.79 4.10
CA ARG A 20 -4.64 -8.07 3.63
C ARG A 20 -4.98 -6.71 3.06
N SER A 21 -4.17 -5.73 3.41
CA SER A 21 -4.28 -4.35 2.93
C SER A 21 -3.12 -4.07 1.98
N PHE A 22 -3.43 -3.96 0.70
CA PHE A 22 -2.45 -3.63 -0.35
C PHE A 22 -3.08 -2.78 -1.46
N VAL A 23 -2.20 -2.13 -2.22
CA VAL A 23 -2.49 -1.41 -3.47
C VAL A 23 -1.53 -1.90 -4.56
N VAL A 24 -1.94 -1.77 -5.82
CA VAL A 24 -1.10 -2.03 -6.99
C VAL A 24 -1.10 -0.78 -7.85
N ALA A 25 0.08 -0.37 -8.31
CA ALA A 25 0.28 0.83 -9.12
C ALA A 25 0.97 0.51 -10.43
N ASN A 26 0.73 1.35 -11.45
CA ASN A 26 1.43 1.27 -12.72
C ASN A 26 2.83 1.87 -12.60
N ALA A 27 3.87 1.03 -12.68
CA ALA A 27 5.27 1.45 -12.61
C ALA A 27 5.78 2.13 -13.90
N GLN A 28 5.06 2.02 -15.02
CA GLN A 28 5.47 2.63 -16.30
C GLN A 28 5.07 4.12 -16.40
N SER A 29 4.17 4.58 -15.53
CA SER A 29 3.74 5.98 -15.47
C SER A 29 4.44 6.67 -14.31
N SER A 30 4.95 7.88 -14.53
CA SER A 30 5.51 8.73 -13.48
C SER A 30 4.64 9.99 -13.36
N PRO A 31 3.97 10.23 -12.22
CA PRO A 31 4.03 9.42 -10.99
C PRO A 31 3.32 8.06 -11.11
N CYS A 32 3.75 7.05 -10.33
CA CYS A 32 3.12 5.73 -10.36
C CYS A 32 1.68 5.81 -9.82
N HIS A 33 0.70 5.62 -10.69
CA HIS A 33 -0.71 5.72 -10.32
C HIS A 33 -1.28 4.37 -9.85
N ILE A 34 -2.07 4.39 -8.78
CA ILE A 34 -2.77 3.22 -8.25
C ILE A 34 -3.82 2.76 -9.26
N ILE A 35 -3.68 1.51 -9.72
CA ILE A 35 -4.60 0.84 -10.66
C ILE A 35 -5.48 -0.21 -9.96
N TYR A 36 -5.18 -0.54 -8.71
CA TYR A 36 -6.01 -1.41 -7.89
C TYR A 36 -5.77 -1.18 -6.40
N CYS A 37 -6.82 -1.32 -5.60
CA CYS A 37 -6.71 -1.38 -4.15
C CYS A 37 -7.58 -2.52 -3.60
N SER A 38 -7.07 -3.20 -2.58
CA SER A 38 -7.81 -4.24 -1.83
C SER A 38 -8.95 -3.66 -0.99
N ASP A 39 -9.92 -4.49 -0.62
CA ASP A 39 -10.98 -4.08 0.32
C ASP A 39 -10.43 -3.85 1.73
N GLY A 40 -9.38 -4.60 2.13
CA GLY A 40 -8.67 -4.39 3.38
C GLY A 40 -8.10 -2.98 3.48
N PHE A 41 -7.45 -2.50 2.40
CA PHE A 41 -6.92 -1.15 2.34
C PHE A 41 -8.02 -0.07 2.47
N CYS A 42 -9.15 -0.26 1.80
CA CYS A 42 -10.29 0.67 1.90
C CYS A 42 -10.84 0.74 3.33
N ARG A 43 -10.98 -0.41 4.00
CA ARG A 43 -11.42 -0.46 5.41
C ARG A 43 -10.41 0.17 6.36
N LEU A 44 -9.11 -0.12 6.16
CA LEU A 44 -8.02 0.39 6.98
C LEU A 44 -7.96 1.91 6.93
N THR A 45 -8.03 2.48 5.73
CA THR A 45 -7.84 3.93 5.50
C THR A 45 -9.16 4.71 5.61
N GLY A 46 -10.30 4.06 5.42
CA GLY A 46 -11.62 4.71 5.36
C GLY A 46 -11.92 5.41 4.04
N TYR A 47 -11.03 5.30 3.04
CA TYR A 47 -11.28 5.81 1.70
C TYR A 47 -12.00 4.78 0.84
N SER A 48 -12.95 5.24 0.03
CA SER A 48 -13.59 4.39 -0.97
C SER A 48 -12.62 4.07 -2.10
N ARG A 49 -12.85 2.95 -2.81
CA ARG A 49 -12.06 2.58 -3.98
C ARG A 49 -12.00 3.69 -5.03
N ALA A 50 -13.11 4.37 -5.28
CA ALA A 50 -13.17 5.49 -6.21
C ALA A 50 -12.24 6.66 -5.83
N GLU A 51 -12.04 6.89 -4.52
CA GLU A 51 -11.14 7.94 -4.04
C GLU A 51 -9.67 7.53 -4.10
N VAL A 52 -9.35 6.24 -4.00
CA VAL A 52 -7.98 5.71 -4.00
C VAL A 52 -7.43 5.52 -5.41
N MET A 53 -8.28 5.07 -6.34
CA MET A 53 -7.87 4.81 -7.73
C MET A 53 -7.30 6.06 -8.39
N GLN A 54 -6.31 5.88 -9.26
CA GLN A 54 -5.59 6.94 -9.99
C GLN A 54 -4.81 7.93 -9.12
N ARG A 55 -4.76 7.74 -7.79
CA ARG A 55 -3.86 8.51 -6.93
C ARG A 55 -2.44 7.97 -7.00
N SER A 56 -1.48 8.80 -6.57
CA SER A 56 -0.07 8.42 -6.46
C SER A 56 0.13 7.24 -5.49
N ALA A 57 0.99 6.29 -5.86
CA ALA A 57 1.39 5.15 -5.03
C ALA A 57 2.16 5.55 -3.76
N VAL A 58 2.68 6.79 -3.71
CA VAL A 58 3.25 7.39 -2.48
C VAL A 58 2.16 7.63 -1.42
N CYS A 59 0.89 7.55 -1.79
CA CYS A 59 -0.27 7.68 -0.91
C CYS A 59 -0.30 9.02 -0.15
N GLU A 60 0.04 10.12 -0.83
CA GLU A 60 0.12 11.48 -0.24
C GLU A 60 -1.18 11.93 0.44
N PHE A 61 -2.32 11.40 -0.01
CA PHE A 61 -3.62 11.66 0.59
C PHE A 61 -3.82 11.05 1.99
N LEU A 62 -2.93 10.15 2.40
CA LEU A 62 -2.89 9.56 3.74
C LEU A 62 -1.86 10.25 4.65
N HIS A 63 -1.14 11.26 4.17
CA HIS A 63 -0.13 11.94 4.98
C HIS A 63 -0.80 12.92 5.94
N GLY A 64 -0.17 13.16 7.08
CA GLY A 64 -0.61 14.18 8.03
C GLY A 64 0.52 14.63 8.95
N PRO A 65 0.21 15.38 10.02
CA PRO A 65 1.20 16.12 10.79
C PRO A 65 2.35 15.29 11.38
N LEU A 66 2.08 14.04 11.74
CA LEU A 66 3.07 13.13 12.34
C LEU A 66 3.65 12.12 11.33
N THR A 67 3.28 12.23 10.04
CA THR A 67 3.88 11.37 9.00
C THR A 67 5.34 11.76 8.81
N SER A 68 6.25 10.81 9.05
CA SER A 68 7.68 11.05 8.95
C SER A 68 8.11 11.36 7.51
N LEU A 69 8.77 12.51 7.31
CA LEU A 69 9.34 12.89 6.02
C LEU A 69 10.43 11.90 5.56
N SER A 70 11.20 11.31 6.48
CA SER A 70 12.21 10.32 6.12
C SER A 70 11.57 9.05 5.58
N ALA A 71 10.47 8.58 6.18
CA ALA A 71 9.74 7.42 5.69
C ALA A 71 9.12 7.68 4.31
N VAL A 72 8.54 8.87 4.09
CA VAL A 72 8.02 9.28 2.78
C VAL A 72 9.13 9.28 1.72
N GLN A 73 10.34 9.74 2.08
CA GLN A 73 11.46 9.75 1.16
C GLN A 73 11.90 8.33 0.78
N VAL A 74 11.93 7.40 1.74
CA VAL A 74 12.20 5.97 1.48
C VAL A 74 11.17 5.40 0.50
N VAL A 75 9.88 5.69 0.67
CA VAL A 75 8.81 5.26 -0.26
C VAL A 75 9.08 5.77 -1.68
N LYS A 76 9.37 7.08 -1.81
CA LYS A 76 9.62 7.72 -3.10
C LYS A 76 10.82 7.11 -3.80
N GLN A 77 11.90 6.86 -3.07
CA GLN A 77 13.12 6.24 -3.59
C GLN A 77 12.88 4.78 -4.01
N ALA A 78 12.17 4.00 -3.20
CA ALA A 78 11.84 2.61 -3.51
C ALA A 78 11.02 2.50 -4.81
N LEU A 79 9.99 3.35 -4.96
CA LEU A 79 9.16 3.41 -6.15
C LEU A 79 9.96 3.85 -7.38
N ALA A 80 10.80 4.88 -7.26
CA ALA A 80 11.63 5.36 -8.37
C ALA A 80 12.69 4.35 -8.81
N ALA A 81 13.29 3.62 -7.87
CA ALA A 81 14.29 2.60 -8.14
C ALA A 81 13.68 1.24 -8.55
N GLY A 82 12.38 1.03 -8.35
CA GLY A 82 11.72 -0.25 -8.55
C GLY A 82 12.27 -1.35 -7.63
N THR A 83 12.69 -0.98 -6.41
CA THR A 83 13.29 -1.91 -5.44
C THR A 83 12.31 -2.26 -4.33
N GLU A 84 12.36 -3.51 -3.86
CA GLU A 84 11.63 -3.93 -2.66
C GLU A 84 12.25 -3.27 -1.43
N GLN A 85 11.40 -2.66 -0.59
CA GLN A 85 11.78 -2.04 0.67
C GLN A 85 10.72 -2.31 1.73
N HIS A 86 11.15 -2.54 2.97
CA HIS A 86 10.26 -2.68 4.13
C HIS A 86 10.53 -1.51 5.09
N PHE A 87 9.48 -0.81 5.51
CA PHE A 87 9.57 0.33 6.42
C PHE A 87 8.22 0.54 7.10
N GLU A 88 8.24 1.20 8.26
CA GLU A 88 7.02 1.62 8.95
C GLU A 88 6.71 3.08 8.63
N ILE A 89 5.44 3.36 8.32
CA ILE A 89 4.96 4.73 8.06
C ILE A 89 3.64 4.98 8.79
N LEU A 90 3.56 6.17 9.41
CA LEU A 90 2.34 6.65 10.05
C LEU A 90 1.48 7.37 9.02
N TYR A 91 0.27 6.84 8.80
CA TYR A 91 -0.73 7.41 7.92
C TYR A 91 -1.99 7.83 8.66
N TYR A 92 -2.79 8.67 8.01
CA TYR A 92 -4.04 9.22 8.51
C TYR A 92 -5.18 8.65 7.70
N ARG A 93 -6.19 8.20 8.42
CA ARG A 93 -7.47 7.75 7.90
C ARG A 93 -8.32 8.97 7.54
N LYS A 94 -9.36 8.73 6.73
CA LYS A 94 -10.32 9.77 6.33
C LYS A 94 -11.04 10.43 7.50
N ASP A 95 -11.22 9.72 8.61
CA ASP A 95 -11.85 10.24 9.85
C ASP A 95 -10.86 11.02 10.75
N GLY A 96 -9.62 11.22 10.30
CA GLY A 96 -8.58 11.95 11.03
C GLY A 96 -7.83 11.12 12.06
N LYS A 97 -8.20 9.85 12.28
CA LYS A 97 -7.42 8.94 13.14
C LYS A 97 -6.18 8.44 12.39
N TYR A 98 -5.12 8.11 13.11
CA TYR A 98 -3.92 7.54 12.49
C TYR A 98 -3.98 6.01 12.42
N CYS A 99 -3.34 5.44 11.40
CA CYS A 99 -3.01 4.04 11.28
C CYS A 99 -1.52 3.89 10.96
N ALA A 100 -0.84 3.00 11.69
CA ALA A 100 0.52 2.60 11.35
C ALA A 100 0.46 1.46 10.34
N ILE A 101 1.18 1.59 9.23
CA ILE A 101 1.37 0.52 8.24
C ILE A 101 2.82 0.09 8.32
N LYS A 102 3.02 -1.23 8.40
CA LYS A 102 4.32 -1.91 8.48
C LYS A 102 4.58 -2.70 7.20
#